data_AF-A0A7Y5KA21-F1
#
_entry.id   AF-A0A7Y5KA21-F1
#
_cell.length_a   1.000
_cell.length_b   1.000
_cell.length_c   1.000
_cell.angle_alpha   90.00
_cell.angle_beta   90.00
_cell.angle_gamma   90.00
#
_symmetry.space_group_name_H-M   'P 1'
#
loop_
_entity.id
_entity.type
_entity.pdbx_description
1 polymer ?
#
loop_
_entity_poly.entity_id
_entity_poly.type
_entity_poly.pdbx_seq_one_letter_code
_entity_poly.pdbx_strand_id
1 'polypeptide(L)'
;MANHVIKNIISQHAEEASFNWLLRDAAVREPHYSLNDLAKLDKRVEAHLDGLRIAGDAGWEICKQELNWEEAGEVFTAAYLAFDSDDALRIHEVLEAGSAEPELCRGVISALGWLPFEQGAKYAKQFLSADSASLRYFGLAAHAIHRQDPGQALVEALRSEDTLLKARALKAVGELGRRDLAAYLQASFRDEDSKCRFYAAWSAALLGDAYACPILQTIAQADSPYREEATKMAF
;
A
#
# COMPACT_ATOMS: atom_id res chain seq x y z
N MET A 1 18.64 -22.67 -25.77
CA MET A 1 18.09 -21.83 -26.86
C MET A 1 17.88 -20.44 -26.28
N ALA A 2 18.57 -19.41 -26.78
CA ALA A 2 18.35 -18.06 -26.31
C ALA A 2 16.93 -17.63 -26.73
N ASN A 3 16.05 -17.38 -25.76
CA ASN A 3 14.72 -16.86 -26.05
C ASN A 3 14.89 -15.53 -26.80
N HIS A 4 14.32 -15.45 -28.00
CA HIS A 4 14.30 -14.21 -28.76
C HIS A 4 13.37 -13.23 -28.05
N VAL A 5 13.97 -12.36 -27.23
CA VAL A 5 13.27 -11.33 -26.49
C VAL A 5 12.81 -10.23 -27.47
N ILE A 6 11.50 -10.11 -27.67
CA ILE A 6 10.91 -9.03 -28.47
C ILE A 6 10.65 -7.85 -27.52
N LYS A 7 11.59 -6.91 -27.47
CA LYS A 7 11.55 -5.77 -26.53
C LYS A 7 10.23 -5.01 -26.53
N ASN A 8 9.63 -4.78 -27.70
CA ASN A 8 8.35 -4.06 -27.80
C ASN A 8 7.20 -4.80 -27.08
N ILE A 9 7.19 -6.14 -27.09
CA ILE A 9 6.16 -6.93 -26.39
C ILE A 9 6.34 -6.82 -24.88
N ILE A 10 7.58 -6.85 -24.39
CA ILE A 10 7.85 -6.71 -22.96
C ILE A 10 7.51 -5.31 -22.49
N SER A 11 7.86 -4.27 -23.26
CA SER A 11 7.48 -2.89 -22.97
C SER A 11 5.97 -2.74 -22.87
N GLN A 12 5.22 -3.37 -23.78
CA GLN A 12 3.76 -3.39 -23.70
C GLN A 12 3.26 -4.11 -22.44
N HIS A 13 3.90 -5.21 -22.01
CA HIS A 13 3.53 -5.84 -20.74
C HIS A 13 3.80 -4.93 -19.52
N ALA A 14 4.88 -4.16 -19.52
CA ALA A 14 5.21 -3.25 -18.42
C ALA A 14 4.18 -2.11 -18.33
N GLU A 15 3.95 -1.41 -19.45
CA GLU A 15 2.96 -0.33 -19.56
C GLU A 15 1.54 -0.82 -19.19
N GLU A 16 1.12 -1.97 -19.73
CA GLU A 16 -0.20 -2.52 -19.42
C GLU A 16 -0.31 -3.00 -17.97
N ALA A 17 0.73 -3.59 -17.37
CA ALA A 17 0.67 -3.98 -15.95
C ALA A 17 0.45 -2.75 -15.06
N SER A 18 1.22 -1.67 -15.29
CA SER A 18 1.14 -0.41 -14.56
C SER A 18 -0.22 0.27 -14.74
N PHE A 19 -0.67 0.40 -15.99
CA PHE A 19 -1.96 1.02 -16.31
C PHE A 19 -3.15 0.22 -15.77
N ASN A 20 -3.18 -1.10 -15.96
CA ASN A 20 -4.26 -1.93 -15.45
C ASN A 20 -4.30 -1.94 -13.91
N TRP A 21 -3.14 -1.83 -13.25
CA TRP A 21 -3.07 -1.68 -11.80
C TRP A 21 -3.67 -0.35 -11.35
N LEU A 22 -3.36 0.77 -12.00
CA LEU A 22 -3.95 2.08 -11.68
C LEU A 22 -5.48 2.05 -11.81
N LEU A 23 -6.00 1.45 -12.89
CA LEU A 23 -7.44 1.25 -13.08
C LEU A 23 -8.04 0.41 -11.95
N ARG A 24 -7.36 -0.67 -11.56
CA ARG A 24 -7.77 -1.55 -10.47
C ARG A 24 -7.75 -0.84 -9.11
N ASP A 25 -6.74 -0.03 -8.82
CA ASP A 25 -6.63 0.71 -7.55
C ASP A 25 -7.71 1.79 -7.41
N ALA A 26 -8.09 2.44 -8.50
CA ALA A 26 -9.24 3.34 -8.53
C ALA A 26 -10.55 2.57 -8.33
N ALA A 27 -10.74 1.47 -9.07
CA ALA A 27 -11.98 0.69 -9.10
C ALA A 27 -12.40 0.14 -7.72
N VAL A 28 -11.47 -0.17 -6.82
CA VAL A 28 -11.83 -0.70 -5.49
C VAL A 28 -12.57 0.29 -4.59
N ARG A 29 -12.57 1.59 -4.92
CA ARG A 29 -13.28 2.64 -4.16
C ARG A 29 -14.61 3.03 -4.81
N GLU A 30 -14.94 2.44 -5.96
CA GLU A 30 -16.07 2.83 -6.78
C GLU A 30 -17.26 1.90 -6.58
N PRO A 31 -18.45 2.43 -6.23
CA PRO A 31 -19.61 1.61 -5.83
C PRO A 31 -20.23 0.81 -6.99
N HIS A 32 -19.89 1.14 -8.24
CA HIS A 32 -20.43 0.50 -9.42
C HIS A 32 -19.60 -0.71 -9.91
N TYR A 33 -18.43 -0.97 -9.31
CA TYR A 33 -17.65 -2.17 -9.59
C TYR A 33 -18.08 -3.32 -8.68
N SER A 34 -18.40 -4.47 -9.27
CA SER A 34 -18.62 -5.70 -8.50
C SER A 34 -17.29 -6.40 -8.18
N LEU A 35 -17.31 -7.34 -7.23
CA LEU A 35 -16.15 -8.22 -6.98
C LEU A 35 -15.74 -9.01 -8.24
N ASN A 36 -16.69 -9.33 -9.11
CA ASN A 36 -16.40 -10.02 -10.36
C ASN A 36 -15.70 -9.09 -11.38
N ASP A 37 -16.02 -7.79 -11.36
CA ASP A 37 -15.33 -6.81 -12.22
C ASP A 37 -13.91 -6.55 -11.73
N LEU A 38 -13.72 -6.47 -10.41
CA LEU A 38 -12.39 -6.42 -9.81
C LEU A 38 -11.57 -7.67 -10.15
N ALA A 39 -12.14 -8.86 -10.06
CA ALA A 39 -11.45 -10.10 -10.42
C ALA A 39 -11.05 -10.16 -11.91
N LYS A 40 -11.78 -9.50 -12.81
CA LYS A 40 -11.37 -9.36 -14.22
C LYS A 40 -10.19 -8.43 -14.37
N LEU A 41 -10.16 -7.31 -13.64
CA LEU A 41 -9.01 -6.41 -13.62
C LEU A 41 -7.78 -7.10 -13.03
N ASP A 42 -7.96 -7.84 -11.94
CA ASP A 42 -6.88 -8.59 -11.29
C ASP A 42 -6.22 -9.55 -12.28
N LYS A 43 -7.03 -10.36 -13.01
CA LYS A 43 -6.53 -11.27 -14.07
C LYS A 43 -5.77 -10.57 -15.19
N ARG A 44 -6.16 -9.34 -15.56
CA ARG A 44 -5.46 -8.58 -16.60
C ARG A 44 -4.07 -8.18 -16.12
N VAL A 45 -3.97 -7.61 -14.92
CA VAL A 45 -2.69 -7.26 -14.31
C VAL A 45 -1.82 -8.52 -14.17
N GLU A 46 -2.34 -9.61 -13.61
CA GLU A 46 -1.62 -10.88 -13.44
C GLU A 46 -1.04 -11.40 -14.76
N ALA A 47 -1.81 -11.36 -15.85
CA ALA A 47 -1.34 -11.82 -17.15
C ALA A 47 -0.14 -11.02 -17.67
N HIS A 48 -0.09 -9.71 -17.41
CA HIS A 48 1.05 -8.87 -17.81
C HIS A 48 2.25 -9.06 -16.88
N LEU A 49 2.03 -9.18 -15.56
CA LEU A 49 3.08 -9.52 -14.60
C LEU A 49 3.74 -10.87 -14.92
N ASP A 50 2.95 -11.87 -15.32
CA ASP A 50 3.48 -13.18 -15.76
C ASP A 50 4.36 -13.06 -17.01
N GLY A 51 3.96 -12.24 -17.98
CA GLY A 51 4.78 -11.96 -19.16
C GLY A 51 6.13 -11.33 -18.80
N LEU A 52 6.13 -10.37 -17.87
CA LEU A 52 7.35 -9.73 -17.37
C LEU A 52 8.23 -10.69 -16.56
N ARG A 53 7.63 -11.53 -15.72
CA ARG A 53 8.33 -12.56 -14.95
C ARG A 53 9.03 -13.57 -15.86
N ILE A 54 8.37 -14.01 -16.94
CA ILE A 54 8.96 -14.89 -17.96
C ILE A 54 10.11 -14.19 -18.70
N ALA A 55 10.01 -12.87 -18.92
CA ALA A 55 11.05 -12.07 -19.54
C ALA A 55 12.30 -11.86 -18.67
N GLY A 56 12.22 -12.13 -17.35
CA GLY A 56 13.35 -12.07 -16.42
C GLY A 56 14.04 -10.72 -16.43
N ASP A 57 15.36 -10.71 -16.61
CA ASP A 57 16.18 -9.49 -16.61
C ASP A 57 15.72 -8.45 -17.64
N ALA A 58 15.24 -8.90 -18.81
CA ALA A 58 14.74 -7.97 -19.82
C ALA A 58 13.45 -7.27 -19.39
N GLY A 59 12.58 -7.96 -18.63
CA GLY A 59 11.39 -7.37 -18.01
C GLY A 59 11.78 -6.36 -16.94
N TRP A 60 12.71 -6.75 -16.07
CA TRP A 60 13.24 -5.86 -15.03
C TRP A 60 13.84 -4.57 -15.58
N GLU A 61 14.72 -4.64 -16.57
CA GLU A 61 15.39 -3.45 -17.12
C GLU A 61 14.41 -2.43 -17.73
N ILE A 62 13.28 -2.90 -18.26
CA ILE A 62 12.21 -2.04 -18.76
C ILE A 62 11.47 -1.40 -17.58
N CYS A 63 10.99 -2.18 -16.61
CA CYS A 63 10.28 -1.64 -15.44
C CYS A 63 11.17 -0.67 -14.64
N LYS A 64 12.47 -0.93 -14.54
CA LYS A 64 13.45 -0.02 -13.94
C LYS A 64 13.52 1.32 -14.66
N GLN A 65 13.48 1.32 -16.00
CA GLN A 65 13.46 2.56 -16.78
C GLN A 65 12.14 3.33 -16.58
N GLU A 66 11.03 2.61 -16.45
CA GLU A 66 9.71 3.19 -16.21
C GLU A 66 9.56 3.80 -14.81
N LEU A 67 10.38 3.45 -13.83
CA LEU A 67 10.40 4.14 -12.53
C LEU A 67 10.63 5.66 -12.66
N ASN A 68 11.25 6.13 -13.75
CA ASN A 68 11.45 7.56 -14.04
C ASN A 68 10.14 8.32 -14.33
N TRP A 69 9.03 7.62 -14.58
CA TRP A 69 7.72 8.26 -14.70
C TRP A 69 7.19 8.76 -13.36
N GLU A 70 7.75 8.28 -12.23
CA GLU A 70 7.37 8.70 -10.88
C GLU A 70 5.87 8.56 -10.63
N GLU A 71 5.31 7.44 -11.08
CA GLU A 71 3.90 7.08 -10.91
C GLU A 71 3.77 5.74 -10.17
N ALA A 72 2.66 5.59 -9.43
CA ALA A 72 2.50 4.45 -8.53
C ALA A 72 2.32 3.11 -9.26
N GLY A 73 1.88 3.13 -10.52
CA GLY A 73 1.72 1.92 -11.34
C GLY A 73 3.05 1.28 -11.71
N GLU A 74 4.02 2.10 -12.11
CA GLU A 74 5.37 1.71 -12.48
C GLU A 74 6.12 1.20 -11.25
N VAL A 75 5.94 1.89 -10.11
CA VAL A 75 6.46 1.42 -8.82
C VAL A 75 5.83 0.08 -8.43
N PHE A 76 4.53 -0.13 -8.62
CA PHE A 76 3.87 -1.41 -8.38
C PHE A 76 4.47 -2.53 -9.23
N THR A 77 4.54 -2.32 -10.55
CA THR A 77 5.00 -3.32 -11.51
C THR A 77 6.45 -3.71 -11.24
N ALA A 78 7.33 -2.72 -11.04
CA ALA A 78 8.73 -2.97 -10.70
C ALA A 78 8.86 -3.65 -9.34
N ALA A 79 8.13 -3.20 -8.31
CA ALA A 79 8.20 -3.78 -6.97
C ALA A 79 7.74 -5.24 -6.94
N TYR A 80 6.70 -5.60 -7.71
CA TYR A 80 6.26 -6.97 -7.85
C TYR A 80 7.41 -7.86 -8.37
N LEU A 81 8.07 -7.47 -9.46
CA LEU A 81 9.19 -8.24 -10.03
C LEU A 81 10.39 -8.28 -9.09
N ALA A 82 10.71 -7.18 -8.40
CA ALA A 82 11.81 -7.12 -7.45
C ALA A 82 11.64 -8.13 -6.31
N PHE A 83 10.46 -8.15 -5.69
CA PHE A 83 10.15 -9.07 -4.60
C PHE A 83 9.97 -10.52 -5.07
N ASP A 84 9.36 -10.74 -6.24
CA ASP A 84 9.17 -12.09 -6.79
C ASP A 84 10.51 -12.74 -7.16
N SER A 85 11.44 -11.96 -7.73
CA SER A 85 12.79 -12.43 -8.08
C SER A 85 13.75 -12.58 -6.90
N ASP A 86 13.37 -12.10 -5.70
CA ASP A 86 14.22 -12.09 -4.50
C ASP A 86 15.59 -11.43 -4.69
N ASP A 87 15.67 -10.42 -5.57
CA ASP A 87 16.91 -9.71 -5.85
C ASP A 87 17.04 -8.47 -4.95
N ALA A 88 18.03 -8.50 -4.06
CA ALA A 88 18.25 -7.43 -3.09
C ALA A 88 18.53 -6.05 -3.72
N LEU A 89 19.17 -6.00 -4.89
CA LEU A 89 19.44 -4.74 -5.58
C LEU A 89 18.15 -4.17 -6.16
N ARG A 90 17.35 -5.03 -6.82
CA ARG A 90 16.03 -4.62 -7.35
C ARG A 90 15.11 -4.12 -6.25
N ILE A 91 15.10 -4.83 -5.13
CA ILE A 91 14.30 -4.47 -3.95
C ILE A 91 14.75 -3.11 -3.40
N HIS A 92 16.06 -2.86 -3.33
CA HIS A 92 16.56 -1.56 -2.89
C HIS A 92 16.08 -0.43 -3.82
N GLU A 93 16.20 -0.60 -5.13
CA GLU A 93 15.80 0.40 -6.13
C GLU A 93 14.30 0.74 -6.05
N VAL A 94 13.41 -0.25 -5.92
CA VAL A 94 11.96 0.01 -5.82
C VAL A 94 11.54 0.60 -4.47
N LEU A 95 12.29 0.30 -3.40
CA LEU A 95 12.04 0.90 -2.09
C LEU A 95 12.49 2.36 -2.06
N GLU A 96 13.59 2.69 -2.73
CA GLU A 96 14.04 4.08 -2.90
C GLU A 96 12.99 4.87 -3.72
N ALA A 97 12.62 4.38 -4.90
CA ALA A 97 11.60 5.03 -5.75
C ALA A 97 10.25 5.15 -5.04
N GLY A 98 9.78 4.07 -4.39
CA GLY A 98 8.51 4.04 -3.69
C GLY A 98 8.46 4.88 -2.41
N SER A 99 9.61 5.31 -1.89
CA SER A 99 9.71 6.17 -0.71
C SER A 99 9.95 7.64 -1.05
N ALA A 100 10.10 7.98 -2.34
CA ALA A 100 10.40 9.35 -2.77
C ALA A 100 9.23 10.29 -2.48
N GLU A 101 7.99 9.85 -2.72
CA GLU A 101 6.77 10.63 -2.49
C GLU A 101 5.68 9.78 -1.82
N PRO A 102 4.79 10.39 -1.00
CA PRO A 102 3.73 9.66 -0.29
C PRO A 102 2.78 8.85 -1.20
N GLU A 103 2.53 9.31 -2.42
CA GLU A 103 1.64 8.65 -3.39
C GLU A 103 2.27 7.37 -3.97
N LEU A 104 3.60 7.35 -4.14
CA LEU A 104 4.34 6.21 -4.71
C LEU A 104 4.39 5.01 -3.78
N CYS A 105 4.28 5.26 -2.48
CA CYS A 105 4.21 4.21 -1.47
C CYS A 105 3.11 3.18 -1.76
N ARG A 106 2.01 3.61 -2.40
CA ARG A 106 0.88 2.73 -2.74
C ARG A 106 1.31 1.57 -3.65
N GLY A 107 2.23 1.81 -4.58
CA GLY A 107 2.73 0.80 -5.51
C GLY A 107 3.46 -0.33 -4.79
N VAL A 108 4.45 -0.01 -3.95
CA VAL A 108 5.20 -0.98 -3.14
C VAL A 108 4.28 -1.79 -2.22
N ILE A 109 3.38 -1.09 -1.52
CA ILE A 109 2.40 -1.73 -0.62
C ILE A 109 1.52 -2.72 -1.38
N SER A 110 1.04 -2.32 -2.56
CA SER A 110 0.20 -3.20 -3.37
C SER A 110 0.98 -4.39 -3.88
N ALA A 111 2.22 -4.23 -4.33
CA ALA A 111 3.07 -5.34 -4.76
C ALA A 111 3.23 -6.39 -3.65
N LEU A 112 3.53 -5.96 -2.42
CA LEU A 112 3.60 -6.86 -1.26
C LEU A 112 2.27 -7.58 -0.97
N GLY A 113 1.13 -6.95 -1.27
CA GLY A 113 -0.20 -7.53 -1.12
C GLY A 113 -0.59 -8.52 -2.23
N TRP A 114 0.02 -8.42 -3.40
CA TRP A 114 -0.22 -9.29 -4.55
C TRP A 114 0.59 -10.58 -4.52
N LEU A 115 1.73 -10.56 -3.83
CA LEU A 115 2.50 -11.79 -3.60
C LEU A 115 1.76 -12.70 -2.60
N PRO A 116 1.89 -14.02 -2.75
CA PRO A 116 1.52 -14.96 -1.69
C PRO A 116 2.16 -14.54 -0.35
N PHE A 117 1.39 -14.55 0.73
CA PHE A 117 1.88 -14.05 2.02
C PHE A 117 3.17 -14.76 2.46
N GLU A 118 3.34 -16.05 2.19
CA GLU A 118 4.56 -16.80 2.52
C GLU A 118 5.82 -16.16 1.91
N GLN A 119 5.73 -15.62 0.69
CA GLN A 119 6.80 -14.92 0.00
C GLN A 119 6.97 -13.49 0.54
N GLY A 120 5.87 -12.76 0.72
CA GLY A 120 5.87 -11.37 1.22
C GLY A 120 6.21 -11.25 2.72
N ALA A 121 5.97 -12.30 3.52
CA ALA A 121 6.11 -12.29 4.97
C ALA A 121 7.55 -12.06 5.42
N LYS A 122 8.53 -12.57 4.66
CA LYS A 122 9.96 -12.35 4.96
C LYS A 122 10.30 -10.87 4.92
N TYR A 123 9.87 -10.17 3.87
CA TYR A 123 10.09 -8.74 3.70
C TYR A 123 9.26 -7.93 4.68
N ALA A 124 7.99 -8.28 4.87
CA ALA A 124 7.13 -7.61 5.82
C ALA A 124 7.74 -7.62 7.24
N LYS A 125 8.30 -8.75 7.68
CA LYS A 125 8.98 -8.87 8.99
C LYS A 125 10.32 -8.14 9.04
N GLN A 126 11.12 -8.25 7.97
CA GLN A 126 12.39 -7.54 7.86
C GLN A 126 12.17 -6.01 7.95
N PHE A 127 11.18 -5.50 7.23
CA PHE A 127 10.86 -4.08 7.19
C PHE A 127 10.28 -3.57 8.51
N LEU A 128 9.45 -4.35 9.20
CA LEU A 128 8.99 -3.99 10.55
C LEU A 128 10.13 -3.82 11.56
N SER A 129 11.24 -4.53 11.36
CA SER A 129 12.40 -4.54 12.27
C SER A 129 13.50 -3.57 11.83
N ALA A 130 13.28 -2.79 10.76
CA ALA A 130 14.26 -1.85 10.26
C ALA A 130 14.30 -0.57 11.10
N ASP A 131 15.44 0.10 11.15
CA ASP A 131 15.58 1.40 11.83
C ASP A 131 14.84 2.54 11.09
N SER A 132 14.67 2.39 9.76
CA SER A 132 14.01 3.38 8.90
C SER A 132 12.48 3.38 9.10
N ALA A 133 11.92 4.56 9.37
CA ALA A 133 10.46 4.74 9.50
C ALA A 133 9.71 4.37 8.22
N SER A 134 10.26 4.70 7.03
CA SER A 134 9.67 4.35 5.73
C SER A 134 9.63 2.84 5.50
N LEU A 135 10.68 2.12 5.89
CA LEU A 135 10.66 0.65 5.82
C LEU A 135 9.64 0.08 6.81
N ARG A 136 9.62 0.54 8.06
CA ARG A 136 8.61 0.11 9.04
C ARG A 136 7.19 0.37 8.55
N TYR A 137 6.97 1.48 7.83
CA TYR A 137 5.70 1.81 7.20
C TYR A 137 5.28 0.73 6.17
N PHE A 138 6.17 0.30 5.28
CA PHE A 138 5.90 -0.80 4.35
C PHE A 138 5.64 -2.12 5.06
N GLY A 139 6.46 -2.46 6.07
CA GLY A 139 6.29 -3.67 6.86
C GLY A 139 4.92 -3.74 7.54
N LEU A 140 4.48 -2.61 8.11
CA LEU A 140 3.19 -2.50 8.79
C LEU A 140 2.02 -2.55 7.79
N ALA A 141 2.18 -1.90 6.64
CA ALA A 141 1.19 -1.92 5.58
C ALA A 141 1.00 -3.33 4.99
N ALA A 142 2.09 -4.07 4.79
CA ALA A 142 2.04 -5.45 4.31
C ALA A 142 1.32 -6.37 5.30
N HIS A 143 1.64 -6.28 6.60
CA HIS A 143 0.93 -7.05 7.64
C HIS A 143 -0.57 -6.75 7.64
N ALA A 144 -0.95 -5.48 7.55
CA ALA A 144 -2.35 -5.08 7.54
C ALA A 144 -3.12 -5.59 6.31
N ILE A 145 -2.53 -5.55 5.12
CA ILE A 145 -3.17 -6.08 3.89
C ILE A 145 -3.37 -7.59 3.97
N HIS A 146 -2.38 -8.29 4.52
CA HIS A 146 -2.45 -9.75 4.72
C HIS A 146 -3.23 -10.17 5.97
N ARG A 147 -3.81 -9.21 6.71
CA ARG A 147 -4.57 -9.44 7.95
C ARG A 147 -3.77 -10.19 9.02
N GLN A 148 -2.48 -9.91 9.10
CA GLN A 148 -1.56 -10.51 10.07
C GLN A 148 -1.26 -9.50 11.19
N ASP A 149 -1.21 -9.97 12.42
CA ASP A 149 -0.90 -9.10 13.56
C ASP A 149 0.62 -8.79 13.60
N PRO A 150 1.02 -7.51 13.44
CA PRO A 150 2.42 -7.07 13.58
C PRO A 150 2.91 -7.05 15.05
N GLY A 151 2.04 -7.29 16.03
CA GLY A 151 2.40 -7.40 17.44
C GLY A 151 2.98 -6.09 18.00
N GLN A 152 4.11 -6.21 18.69
CA GLN A 152 4.77 -5.09 19.38
C GLN A 152 5.18 -3.96 18.42
N ALA A 153 5.53 -4.28 17.17
CA ALA A 153 5.94 -3.27 16.18
C ALA A 153 4.83 -2.26 15.88
N LEU A 154 3.56 -2.66 15.93
CA LEU A 154 2.42 -1.74 15.81
C LEU A 154 2.31 -0.80 17.01
N VAL A 155 2.50 -1.31 18.22
CA VAL A 155 2.46 -0.51 19.45
C VAL A 155 3.57 0.54 19.46
N GLU A 156 4.75 0.19 18.95
CA GLU A 156 5.87 1.12 18.80
C GLU A 156 5.60 2.15 17.71
N ALA A 157 5.02 1.75 16.57
CA ALA A 157 4.68 2.67 15.49
C ALA A 157 3.60 3.69 15.90
N LEU A 158 2.65 3.31 16.77
CA LEU A 158 1.66 4.25 17.35
C LEU A 158 2.30 5.36 18.20
N ARG A 159 3.53 5.16 18.69
CA ARG A 159 4.31 6.12 19.47
C ARG A 159 5.41 6.80 18.65
N SER A 160 5.42 6.59 17.34
CA SER A 160 6.43 7.17 16.45
C SER A 160 6.27 8.69 16.37
N GLU A 161 7.41 9.40 16.36
CA GLU A 161 7.46 10.82 16.02
C GLU A 161 7.33 11.05 14.51
N ASP A 162 7.66 10.03 13.70
CA ASP A 162 7.35 10.05 12.26
C ASP A 162 5.83 9.92 12.04
N THR A 163 5.22 10.98 11.51
CA THR A 163 3.77 11.11 11.37
C THR A 163 3.20 10.16 10.33
N LEU A 164 3.94 9.82 9.27
CA LEU A 164 3.49 8.87 8.25
C LEU A 164 3.41 7.45 8.82
N LEU A 165 4.43 7.03 9.57
CA LEU A 165 4.44 5.74 10.26
C LEU A 165 3.34 5.67 11.33
N LYS A 166 3.18 6.73 12.13
CA LYS A 166 2.12 6.81 13.14
C LYS A 166 0.73 6.76 12.52
N ALA A 167 0.48 7.52 11.46
CA ALA A 167 -0.77 7.48 10.70
C ALA A 167 -1.06 6.08 10.14
N ARG A 168 -0.04 5.40 9.60
CA ARG A 168 -0.19 4.02 9.11
C ARG A 168 -0.55 3.06 10.23
N ALA A 169 0.06 3.23 11.40
CA ALA A 169 -0.23 2.44 12.59
C ALA A 169 -1.65 2.65 13.08
N LEU A 170 -2.10 3.90 13.19
CA LEU A 170 -3.49 4.23 13.53
C LEU A 170 -4.46 3.55 12.55
N LYS A 171 -4.21 3.63 11.24
CA LYS A 171 -5.01 2.94 10.22
C LYS A 171 -5.00 1.42 10.39
N ALA A 172 -3.84 0.83 10.67
CA ALA A 172 -3.68 -0.61 10.84
C ALA A 172 -4.47 -1.16 12.04
N VAL A 173 -4.62 -0.38 13.12
CA VAL A 173 -5.47 -0.76 14.27
C VAL A 173 -6.91 -1.02 13.83
N GLY A 174 -7.49 -0.15 13.01
CA GLY A 174 -8.84 -0.32 12.47
C GLY A 174 -8.94 -1.48 11.48
N GLU A 175 -7.99 -1.56 10.54
CA GLU A 175 -7.92 -2.63 9.53
C GLU A 175 -7.78 -4.03 10.15
N LEU A 176 -7.11 -4.15 11.29
CA LEU A 176 -6.86 -5.41 11.98
C LEU A 176 -7.83 -5.68 13.14
N GLY A 177 -8.77 -4.79 13.43
CA GLY A 177 -9.74 -4.99 14.50
C GLY A 177 -9.15 -4.95 15.92
N ARG A 178 -8.02 -4.25 16.13
CA ARG A 178 -7.26 -4.22 17.40
C ARG A 178 -7.91 -3.34 18.46
N ARG A 179 -9.05 -3.79 18.99
CA ARG A 179 -9.83 -3.09 20.04
C ARG A 179 -9.04 -2.83 21.32
N ASP A 180 -8.07 -3.67 21.63
CA ASP A 180 -7.16 -3.52 22.76
C ASP A 180 -6.28 -2.25 22.65
N LEU A 181 -6.13 -1.69 21.45
CA LEU A 181 -5.35 -0.47 21.18
C LEU A 181 -6.23 0.79 21.06
N ALA A 182 -7.52 0.74 21.41
CA ALA A 182 -8.45 1.85 21.26
C ALA A 182 -7.99 3.14 21.98
N ALA A 183 -7.30 3.02 23.11
CA ALA A 183 -6.78 4.18 23.85
C ALA A 183 -5.80 5.03 23.01
N TYR A 184 -5.03 4.41 22.11
CA TYR A 184 -4.14 5.14 21.19
C TYR A 184 -4.92 5.94 20.15
N LEU A 185 -6.02 5.38 19.64
CA LEU A 185 -6.90 6.09 18.70
C LEU A 185 -7.50 7.33 19.36
N GLN A 186 -8.03 7.18 20.57
CA GLN A 186 -8.65 8.27 21.32
C GLN A 186 -7.65 9.39 21.65
N ALA A 187 -6.42 9.03 22.00
CA ALA A 187 -5.36 10.00 22.23
C ALA A 187 -5.01 10.83 20.97
N SER A 188 -5.19 10.25 19.77
CA SER A 188 -4.89 10.89 18.49
C SER A 188 -6.07 11.62 17.85
N PHE A 189 -7.22 11.74 18.50
CA PHE A 189 -8.37 12.53 17.98
C PHE A 189 -8.06 14.02 17.78
N ARG A 190 -7.08 14.55 18.50
CA ARG A 190 -6.62 15.94 18.42
C ARG A 190 -5.15 16.05 18.03
N ASP A 191 -4.62 15.03 17.37
CA ASP A 191 -3.24 15.04 16.85
C ASP A 191 -3.00 16.30 16.00
N GLU A 192 -1.78 16.83 15.96
CA GLU A 192 -1.47 18.01 15.14
C GLU A 192 -1.49 17.66 13.65
N ASP A 193 -1.06 16.44 13.33
CA ASP A 193 -1.07 15.93 11.97
C ASP A 193 -2.49 15.51 11.53
N SER A 194 -2.91 16.03 10.37
CA SER A 194 -4.27 15.80 9.87
C SER A 194 -4.53 14.34 9.46
N LYS A 195 -3.51 13.62 8.99
CA LYS A 195 -3.59 12.21 8.59
C LYS A 195 -3.73 11.32 9.82
N CYS A 196 -2.98 11.62 10.88
CA CYS A 196 -3.11 10.95 12.18
C CYS A 196 -4.52 11.15 12.76
N ARG A 197 -5.02 12.39 12.81
CA ARG A 197 -6.41 12.65 13.27
C ARG A 197 -7.45 11.86 12.49
N PHE A 198 -7.33 11.88 11.16
CA PHE A 198 -8.27 11.17 10.30
C PHE A 198 -8.24 9.67 10.56
N TYR A 199 -7.08 9.02 10.51
CA TYR A 199 -7.01 7.57 10.69
C TYR A 199 -7.30 7.11 12.12
N ALA A 200 -7.08 7.98 13.12
CA ALA A 200 -7.53 7.73 14.48
C ALA A 200 -9.06 7.64 14.54
N ALA A 201 -9.76 8.64 14.03
CA ALA A 201 -11.22 8.67 14.00
C ALA A 201 -11.82 7.58 13.09
N TRP A 202 -11.26 7.39 11.89
CA TRP A 202 -11.69 6.36 10.95
C TRP A 202 -11.59 4.96 11.55
N SER A 203 -10.46 4.64 12.18
CA SER A 203 -10.26 3.34 12.82
C SER A 203 -11.15 3.17 14.04
N ALA A 204 -11.33 4.23 14.84
CA ALA A 204 -12.23 4.18 16.00
C ALA A 204 -13.68 3.93 15.58
N ALA A 205 -14.13 4.54 14.47
CA ALA A 205 -15.45 4.28 13.89
C ALA A 205 -15.61 2.82 13.43
N LEU A 206 -14.61 2.25 12.75
CA LEU A 206 -14.61 0.82 12.39
C LEU A 206 -14.72 -0.11 13.60
N LEU A 207 -14.14 0.29 14.73
CA LEU A 207 -14.19 -0.48 15.98
C LEU A 207 -15.46 -0.23 16.80
N GLY A 208 -16.33 0.68 16.36
CA GLY A 208 -17.62 1.00 16.99
C GLY A 208 -17.56 2.08 18.07
N ASP A 209 -16.52 2.93 18.08
CA ASP A 209 -16.43 4.06 19.00
C ASP A 209 -17.35 5.21 18.56
N ALA A 210 -18.38 5.49 19.36
CA ALA A 210 -19.35 6.54 19.09
C ALA A 210 -18.74 7.96 19.09
N TYR A 211 -17.59 8.18 19.75
CA TYR A 211 -16.92 9.47 19.77
C TYR A 211 -16.21 9.80 18.44
N ALA A 212 -16.01 8.81 17.56
CA ALA A 212 -15.37 9.01 16.27
C ALA A 212 -16.24 9.81 15.29
N CYS A 213 -17.56 9.61 15.31
CA CYS A 213 -18.47 10.18 14.33
C CYS A 213 -18.44 11.73 14.30
N PRO A 214 -18.55 12.45 15.43
CA PRO A 214 -18.43 13.91 15.43
C PRO A 214 -17.10 14.44 14.87
N ILE A 215 -16.01 13.69 15.06
CA ILE A 215 -14.68 14.07 14.54
C ILE A 215 -14.65 13.90 13.03
N LEU A 216 -15.16 12.78 12.50
CA LEU A 216 -15.26 12.55 11.06
C LEU A 216 -16.19 13.59 10.40
N GLN A 217 -17.31 13.95 11.02
CA GLN A 217 -18.19 15.02 10.54
C GLN A 217 -17.45 16.37 10.46
N THR A 218 -16.63 16.68 11.47
CA THR A 218 -15.80 17.89 11.47
C THR A 218 -14.80 17.88 10.31
N ILE A 219 -14.13 16.76 10.07
CA ILE A 219 -13.19 16.59 8.94
C ILE A 219 -13.92 16.72 7.59
N ALA A 220 -15.11 16.14 7.46
CA ALA A 220 -15.95 16.19 6.26
C ALA A 220 -16.47 17.62 5.95
N GLN A 221 -16.55 18.50 6.93
CA GLN A 221 -16.99 19.89 6.75
C GLN A 221 -15.81 20.86 6.56
N ALA A 222 -14.59 20.44 6.87
CA ALA A 222 -13.38 21.23 6.73
C ALA A 222 -12.79 21.15 5.32
N ASP A 223 -11.83 22.04 5.01
CA ASP A 223 -10.96 21.92 3.84
C ASP A 223 -9.81 20.97 4.11
N SER A 224 -10.12 19.67 4.02
CA SER A 224 -9.22 18.57 4.33
C SER A 224 -9.08 17.64 3.12
N PRO A 225 -7.89 17.09 2.85
CA PRO A 225 -7.72 16.03 1.85
C PRO A 225 -8.51 14.76 2.16
N TYR A 226 -9.00 14.59 3.40
CA TYR A 226 -9.79 13.43 3.83
C TYR A 226 -11.30 13.70 3.86
N ARG A 227 -11.76 14.80 3.26
CA ARG A 227 -13.16 15.22 3.29
C ARG A 227 -14.11 14.14 2.76
N GLU A 228 -13.78 13.56 1.61
CA GLU A 228 -14.64 12.58 0.94
C GLU A 228 -14.73 11.27 1.72
N GLU A 229 -13.58 10.75 2.17
CA GLU A 229 -13.54 9.52 2.98
C GLU A 229 -14.21 9.70 4.33
N ALA A 230 -14.05 10.87 4.97
CA ALA A 230 -14.74 11.18 6.21
C ALA A 230 -16.27 11.24 5.99
N THR A 231 -16.71 11.78 4.86
CA THR A 231 -18.15 11.84 4.51
C THR A 231 -18.73 10.44 4.39
N LYS A 232 -18.06 9.54 3.64
CA LYS A 232 -18.48 8.14 3.44
C LYS A 232 -18.60 7.33 4.74
N MET A 233 -17.91 7.76 5.80
CA MET A 233 -17.89 7.07 7.09
C MET A 233 -18.79 7.70 8.15
N ALA A 234 -19.08 9.00 8.04
CA ALA A 234 -19.80 9.75 9.06
C ALA A 234 -21.31 9.91 8.78
N PHE A 235 -21.73 9.70 7.53
CA PHE A 235 -23.10 9.91 7.03
C PHE A 235 -23.56 8.70 6.23
#